data_AF-A0A1G6XGA2-F1
#
_entry.id   AF-A0A1G6XGA2-F1
#
_cell.length_a   1.000
_cell.length_b   1.000
_cell.length_c   1.000
_cell.angle_alpha   90.00
_cell.angle_beta   90.00
_cell.angle_gamma   90.00
#
_symmetry.space_group_name_H-M   'P 1'
#
loop_
_entity.id
_entity.type
_entity.pdbx_description
1 polymer ?
#
loop_
_entity_poly.entity_id
_entity_poly.type
_entity_poly.pdbx_seq_one_letter_code
_entity_poly.pdbx_strand_id
1 'polypeptide(L)'
;MNPVKPYTLVMIPAEEWQAQKDLLQQIREELRHQREQYKEPGITADYILATEFMKAVGIKKSKLYELIAENKIKTVKKSRHLYVLATEVKRYFTDPDIR
;
A
#
# COMPACT_ATOMS: atom_id res chain seq x y z
N MET A 1 -44.04 -8.60 34.57
CA MET A 1 -43.01 -8.07 35.48
C MET A 1 -41.66 -8.25 34.80
N ASN A 2 -40.93 -7.17 34.51
CA ASN A 2 -39.60 -7.27 33.89
C ASN A 2 -38.55 -7.63 34.96
N PRO A 3 -37.61 -8.56 34.69
CA PRO A 3 -36.59 -8.93 35.65
C PRO A 3 -35.64 -7.75 35.90
N VAL A 4 -35.59 -7.29 37.15
CA VAL A 4 -34.65 -6.26 37.61
C VAL A 4 -33.25 -6.86 37.53
N LYS A 5 -32.42 -6.40 36.59
CA LYS A 5 -31.01 -6.81 36.52
C LYS A 5 -30.30 -6.29 37.78
N PRO A 6 -29.58 -7.14 38.53
CA PRO A 6 -28.77 -6.67 39.64
C PRO A 6 -27.67 -5.76 39.08
N TYR A 7 -27.58 -4.53 39.61
CA TYR A 7 -26.48 -3.63 39.32
C TYR A 7 -25.52 -3.61 40.51
N THR A 8 -24.24 -3.77 40.22
CA THR A 8 -23.18 -3.63 41.22
C THR A 8 -22.58 -2.25 41.07
N LEU A 9 -22.64 -1.46 42.14
CA LEU A 9 -21.97 -0.17 42.20
C LEU A 9 -20.52 -0.40 42.62
N VAL A 10 -19.59 0.09 41.80
CA VAL A 10 -18.16 0.05 42.08
C VAL A 10 -17.68 1.49 42.20
N MET A 11 -17.06 1.81 43.34
CA MET A 11 -16.41 3.10 43.54
C MET A 11 -14.96 2.97 43.10
N ILE A 12 -14.56 3.83 42.17
CA ILE A 12 -13.19 3.92 41.66
C ILE A 12 -12.64 5.27 42.10
N PRO A 13 -11.42 5.34 42.68
CA PRO A 13 -10.76 6.60 42.97
C PRO A 13 -10.67 7.48 41.72
N ALA A 14 -10.93 8.78 41.89
CA ALA A 14 -10.94 9.72 40.76
C ALA A 14 -9.57 9.76 40.03
N GLU A 15 -8.48 9.60 40.77
CA GLU A 15 -7.12 9.58 40.24
C GLU A 15 -6.86 8.35 39.35
N GLU A 16 -7.26 7.16 39.80
CA GLU A 16 -7.14 5.94 39.00
C GLU A 16 -7.98 6.00 37.72
N TRP A 17 -9.19 6.55 37.83
CA TRP A 17 -10.06 6.75 36.67
C TRP A 17 -9.45 7.73 35.65
N GLN A 18 -8.83 8.81 36.13
CA GLN A 18 -8.18 9.78 35.27
C GLN A 18 -6.93 9.18 34.60
N ALA A 19 -6.08 8.47 35.36
CA ALA A 19 -4.90 7.81 34.82
C ALA A 19 -5.26 6.79 33.72
N GLN A 20 -6.35 6.06 33.89
CA GLN A 20 -6.84 5.12 32.88
C GLN A 20 -7.30 5.83 31.60
N LYS A 21 -7.97 6.97 31.71
CA LYS A 21 -8.37 7.79 30.56
C LYS A 21 -7.16 8.35 29.82
N ASP A 22 -6.17 8.84 30.55
CA ASP A 22 -4.97 9.43 29.97
C ASP A 22 -4.18 8.36 29.19
N LEU A 23 -4.06 7.15 29.75
CA LEU A 23 -3.44 6.02 29.06
C LEU A 23 -4.20 5.65 27.76
N LEU A 24 -5.53 5.62 27.80
CA LEU A 24 -6.34 5.34 26.61
C LEU A 24 -6.21 6.44 25.55
N GLN A 25 -6.06 7.70 25.96
CA GLN A 25 -5.79 8.80 25.03
C GLN A 25 -4.42 8.65 24.38
N GLN A 26 -3.38 8.33 25.15
CA GLN A 26 -2.02 8.09 24.63
C GLN A 26 -2.00 6.93 23.63
N ILE A 27 -2.64 5.80 23.95
CA ILE A 27 -2.75 4.66 23.03
C ILE A 27 -3.47 5.07 21.75
N ARG A 28 -4.56 5.85 21.86
CA ARG A 28 -5.31 6.32 20.68
C ARG A 28 -4.45 7.21 19.79
N GLU A 29 -3.66 8.10 20.38
CA GLU A 29 -2.76 9.00 19.66
C GLU A 29 -1.63 8.22 18.98
N GLU A 30 -1.02 7.27 19.67
CA GLU A 30 0.02 6.40 19.11
C GLU A 30 -0.52 5.57 17.94
N LEU A 31 -1.71 4.97 18.07
CA LEU A 31 -2.36 4.25 16.97
C LEU A 31 -2.70 5.14 15.79
N ARG A 32 -3.07 6.40 16.05
CA ARG A 32 -3.31 7.39 15.00
C ARG A 32 -2.01 7.75 14.29
N HIS A 33 -0.94 8.01 15.03
CA HIS A 33 0.38 8.30 14.47
C HIS A 33 0.92 7.12 13.66
N GLN A 34 0.80 5.90 14.16
CA GLN A 34 1.14 4.70 13.42
C GLN A 34 0.31 4.61 12.14
N ARG A 35 -1.01 4.80 12.18
CA ARG A 35 -1.85 4.77 10.97
C ARG A 35 -1.49 5.86 9.95
N GLU A 36 -1.07 7.03 10.42
CA GLU A 36 -0.60 8.14 9.58
C GLU A 36 0.80 7.87 9.00
N GLN A 37 1.70 7.22 9.75
CA GLN A 37 3.01 6.76 9.29
C GLN A 37 2.94 5.54 8.35
N TYR A 38 1.96 4.64 8.58
CA TYR A 38 1.60 3.52 7.70
C TYR A 38 0.84 3.95 6.43
N LYS A 39 0.69 5.26 6.17
CA LYS A 39 0.64 5.73 4.78
C LYS A 39 2.04 5.67 4.15
N GLU A 40 2.70 4.53 4.25
CA GLU A 40 3.65 4.17 3.23
C GLU A 40 2.83 4.07 1.92
N PRO A 41 3.31 4.61 0.80
CA PRO A 41 2.90 4.09 -0.49
C PRO A 41 3.39 2.65 -0.46
N GLY A 42 2.52 1.72 -0.04
CA GLY A 42 2.82 0.31 -0.11
C GLY A 42 3.25 0.06 -1.55
N ILE A 43 4.54 -0.17 -1.77
CA ILE A 43 5.06 -0.64 -3.04
C ILE A 43 4.65 -2.12 -3.12
N THR A 44 3.35 -2.38 -3.15
CA THR A 44 2.86 -3.41 -4.06
C THR A 44 3.29 -2.89 -5.41
N ALA A 45 4.44 -3.38 -5.87
CA ALA A 45 4.88 -3.22 -7.23
C ALA A 45 3.71 -3.69 -8.10
N ASP A 46 2.88 -2.75 -8.57
CA ASP A 46 1.75 -3.07 -9.40
C ASP A 46 2.32 -3.58 -10.71
N TYR A 47 2.19 -4.87 -10.94
CA TYR A 47 2.66 -5.51 -12.16
C TYR A 47 1.51 -5.52 -13.17
N ILE A 48 1.72 -4.86 -14.30
CA ILE A 48 0.79 -4.89 -15.43
C ILE A 48 1.25 -5.93 -16.44
N LEU A 49 0.31 -6.45 -17.24
CA LEU A 49 0.70 -7.35 -18.33
C LEU A 49 1.52 -6.59 -19.37
N ALA A 50 2.47 -7.27 -20.00
CA ALA A 50 3.24 -6.71 -21.11
C ALA A 50 2.34 -6.15 -22.24
N THR A 51 1.18 -6.77 -22.46
CA THR A 51 0.17 -6.29 -23.42
C THR A 51 -0.45 -4.96 -23.01
N GLU A 52 -0.64 -4.73 -21.72
CA GLU A 52 -1.18 -3.46 -21.19
C GLU A 52 -0.11 -2.38 -21.24
N PHE A 53 1.13 -2.72 -20.87
CA PHE A 53 2.27 -1.83 -21.03
C PHE A 53 2.41 -1.35 -22.48
N MET A 54 2.44 -2.27 -23.45
CA MET A 54 2.56 -1.94 -24.88
C MET A 54 1.43 -1.01 -25.35
N LYS A 55 0.19 -1.23 -24.90
CA LYS A 55 -0.94 -0.35 -25.22
C LYS A 55 -0.78 1.04 -24.59
N ALA A 56 -0.31 1.11 -23.34
CA ALA A 56 -0.13 2.36 -22.63
C ALA A 56 0.99 3.24 -23.23
N VAL A 57 2.11 2.62 -23.63
CA VAL A 57 3.25 3.37 -24.22
C VAL A 57 3.21 3.46 -25.74
N GLY A 58 2.28 2.77 -26.40
CA GLY A 58 2.10 2.82 -27.86
C GLY A 58 3.20 2.10 -28.66
N ILE A 59 3.86 1.07 -28.09
CA ILE A 59 4.93 0.33 -28.77
C ILE A 59 4.49 -1.05 -29.24
N LYS A 60 5.18 -1.58 -30.25
CA LYS A 60 5.01 -2.96 -30.73
C LYS A 60 5.84 -3.95 -29.91
N LYS A 61 5.49 -5.24 -30.03
CA LYS A 61 6.17 -6.35 -29.36
C LYS A 61 7.67 -6.38 -29.62
N SER A 62 8.13 -6.10 -30.84
CA SER A 62 9.57 -6.05 -31.18
C SER A 62 10.34 -5.07 -30.29
N LYS A 63 9.85 -3.83 -30.20
CA LYS A 63 10.45 -2.78 -29.37
C LYS A 63 10.45 -3.13 -27.89
N LEU A 64 9.41 -3.80 -27.39
CA LEU A 64 9.40 -4.29 -26.01
C LEU A 64 10.55 -5.28 -25.75
N TYR A 65 10.80 -6.23 -26.66
CA TYR A 65 11.90 -7.18 -26.49
C TYR A 65 13.27 -6.52 -26.63
N GLU A 66 13.42 -5.51 -27.49
CA GLU A 66 14.64 -4.69 -27.54
C GLU A 66 14.92 -4.04 -26.18
N LEU A 67 13.91 -3.39 -25.58
CA LEU A 67 14.07 -2.72 -24.28
C LEU A 67 14.36 -3.70 -23.12
N ILE A 68 13.87 -4.93 -23.23
CA ILE A 68 14.19 -6.00 -22.27
C ILE A 68 15.63 -6.51 -22.48
N ALA A 69 16.04 -6.71 -23.74
CA ALA A 69 17.39 -7.18 -24.08
C ALA A 69 18.46 -6.15 -23.70
N GLU A 70 18.16 -4.86 -23.86
CA GLU A 70 19.00 -3.73 -23.44
C GLU A 70 18.90 -3.43 -21.93
N ASN A 71 18.13 -4.22 -21.17
CA ASN A 71 17.91 -4.05 -19.73
C ASN A 71 17.37 -2.65 -19.34
N LYS A 72 16.64 -2.00 -20.24
CA LYS A 72 16.05 -0.66 -20.01
C LYS A 72 14.76 -0.73 -19.19
N ILE A 73 14.02 -1.84 -19.26
CA ILE A 73 12.74 -2.06 -18.57
C ILE A 73 12.81 -3.29 -17.66
N LYS A 74 12.31 -3.14 -16.42
CA LYS A 74 12.19 -4.25 -15.47
C LYS A 74 10.95 -5.10 -15.76
N THR A 75 11.16 -6.41 -15.94
CA THR A 75 10.08 -7.35 -16.22
C THR A 75 10.17 -8.61 -15.35
N VAL A 76 9.04 -9.26 -15.13
CA VAL A 76 8.92 -10.53 -14.41
C VAL A 76 8.16 -11.52 -15.27
N LYS A 77 8.75 -12.69 -15.53
CA LYS A 77 8.07 -13.78 -16.24
C LYS A 77 7.42 -14.72 -15.23
N LYS A 78 6.10 -14.90 -15.33
CA LYS A 78 5.34 -15.85 -14.52
C LYS A 78 4.54 -16.78 -15.42
N SER A 79 4.95 -18.05 -15.46
CA SER A 79 4.42 -19.05 -16.40
C SER A 79 4.55 -18.56 -17.86
N ARG A 80 3.44 -18.51 -18.60
CA ARG A 80 3.37 -18.03 -20.00
C ARG A 80 3.25 -16.51 -20.14
N HIS A 81 3.07 -15.77 -19.05
CA HIS A 81 2.82 -14.34 -19.08
C HIS A 81 4.06 -13.54 -18.67
N LEU A 82 4.25 -12.41 -19.35
CA LEU A 82 5.26 -11.41 -19.04
C LEU A 82 4.58 -10.23 -18.37
N TYR A 83 5.12 -9.84 -17.22
CA TYR A 83 4.66 -8.72 -16.43
C TYR A 83 5.71 -7.62 -16.43
N VAL A 84 5.26 -6.38 -16.41
CA VAL A 84 6.08 -5.18 -16.36
C VAL A 84 5.68 -4.41 -15.12
N LEU A 85 6.65 -3.80 -14.46
CA LEU A 85 6.38 -2.92 -13.32
C LEU A 85 5.61 -1.67 -13.81
N ALA A 86 4.47 -1.35 -13.20
CA ALA A 86 3.62 -0.24 -13.65
C ALA A 86 4.35 1.11 -13.68
N THR A 87 5.32 1.31 -12.80
CA THR A 87 6.16 2.52 -12.76
C THR A 87 6.98 2.71 -14.04
N GLU A 88 7.29 1.63 -14.77
CA GLU A 88 8.02 1.69 -16.05
C GLU A 88 7.20 2.39 -17.14
N VAL A 89 5.87 2.42 -17.04
CA VAL A 89 5.03 3.20 -17.97
C VAL A 89 5.40 4.67 -17.87
N LYS A 90 5.43 5.21 -16.65
CA LYS A 90 5.83 6.61 -16.43
C LYS A 90 7.29 6.82 -16.83
N ARG A 91 8.16 5.90 -16.43
CA ARG A 91 9.60 5.97 -16.72
C ARG A 91 9.88 6.04 -18.22
N TYR A 92 9.16 5.27 -19.05
CA TYR A 92 9.31 5.30 -20.50
C TYR A 92 9.12 6.69 -21.12
N PHE A 93 8.26 7.53 -20.53
CA PHE A 93 8.01 8.89 -21.01
C PHE A 93 8.90 9.95 -20.38
N THR A 94 9.41 9.71 -19.17
CA THR A 94 10.17 10.70 -18.41
C THR A 94 11.68 10.52 -18.50
N ASP A 95 12.14 9.29 -18.73
CA ASP A 95 13.56 8.91 -18.74
C ASP A 95 14.09 8.96 -20.19
N PRO A 96 14.98 9.92 -20.53
CA PRO A 96 15.52 10.05 -21.88
C PRO A 96 16.34 8.85 -22.32
N ASP A 97 16.93 8.11 -21.37
CA ASP A 97 17.82 6.99 -21.66
C ASP A 97 17.06 5.74 -22.11
N ILE A 98 15.73 5.71 -21.95
CA ILE A 98 14.91 4.58 -22.37
C ILE A 98 14.60 4.58 -23.87
N ARG A 99 14.48 5.76 -24.49
CA ARG A 99 14.10 5.89 -25.91
C ARG A 99 15.19 5.42 -26.88
#